data_AF-A0A507QLF3-F1
#
_entry.id   AF-A0A507QLF3-F1
#
_cell.length_a   1.000
_cell.length_b   1.000
_cell.length_c   1.000
_cell.angle_alpha   90.00
_cell.angle_beta   90.00
_cell.angle_gamma   90.00
#
_symmetry.space_group_name_H-M   'P 1'
#
loop_
_entity.id
_entity.type
_entity.pdbx_description
1 polymer ?
#
loop_
_entity_poly.entity_id
_entity_poly.type
_entity_poly.pdbx_seq_one_letter_code
_entity_poly.pdbx_strand_id
1 'polypeptide(L)'
;MLLGLPPELIQLVLQHSTTPTYIQLAFSCRTLFEIASTCREVILLHLRRTPGLDLDVKSSPTRDLFRLLVKRSIRQLYGAQYYATRKVFAAEGLAIDARASAFATSGNPNLALVYKGESVRIFHAHNGNISPVCCLKPPWRQPGRVEVLKTAFDRGNGIYVLQRFTPSIDEGNVDEEQHPFVKHALQSGSNPIVYLAHHGIEAPDDGVRVCAFPEHTDYVPLGLGAADRDTFAISWQHARDSGQTEVVLYTILQESTDEESGIISFSYKSRVLLEESGEQPDVDGALTVSSARSGLSDSKGPVIDLAFNDRNSQLLYYYRGWTLYGSFQKINTSSDLTQPTLHRNSCTVHFSDSLSLRFSIAIPFFGTHQTYSANNLSMCHWKYLSFGIARQREENWTVACILKSEARCRTRHCGHELNLDRGRRLSDWTIVGLLRGYQDPTSSLGCIVAASARGTRLAIANWNMIYVWALEPNALIEENKSGFYPPYFQSANMDMIELQSIILHLDAVCFKLIFTDKEDELLAITDRGVMYWDLGPSGKGEQMTYKLDL
;
A
#
# COMPACT_ATOMS: atom_id res chain seq x y z
N MET A 1 39.54 -23.99 3.39
CA MET A 1 40.38 -22.94 3.98
C MET A 1 40.46 -21.73 3.04
N LEU A 2 39.43 -20.89 2.96
CA LEU A 2 39.44 -19.69 2.10
C LEU A 2 40.48 -18.65 2.57
N LEU A 3 40.59 -18.46 3.88
CA LEU A 3 41.56 -17.55 4.51
C LEU A 3 43.01 -18.05 4.48
N GLY A 4 43.24 -19.28 4.03
CA GLY A 4 44.58 -19.85 3.85
C GLY A 4 45.13 -19.64 2.44
N LEU A 5 44.36 -19.04 1.54
CA LEU A 5 44.81 -18.71 0.18
C LEU A 5 45.65 -17.43 0.20
N PRO A 6 46.61 -17.28 -0.74
CA PRO A 6 47.30 -16.02 -0.99
C PRO A 6 46.30 -14.88 -1.28
N PRO A 7 46.58 -13.64 -0.84
CA PRO A 7 45.71 -12.48 -1.07
C PRO A 7 45.34 -12.26 -2.54
N GLU A 8 46.23 -12.59 -3.47
CA GLU A 8 46.04 -12.44 -4.92
C GLU A 8 44.94 -13.38 -5.43
N LEU A 9 44.90 -14.63 -4.93
CA LEU A 9 43.83 -15.57 -5.27
C LEU A 9 42.50 -15.14 -4.65
N ILE A 10 42.52 -14.59 -3.44
CA ILE A 10 41.32 -14.03 -2.80
C ILE A 10 40.80 -12.83 -3.62
N GLN A 11 41.68 -11.93 -4.09
CA GLN A 11 41.31 -10.80 -4.95
C GLN A 11 40.68 -11.27 -6.26
N LEU A 12 41.20 -12.33 -6.87
CA LEU A 12 40.62 -12.91 -8.09
C LEU A 12 39.20 -13.46 -7.82
N VAL A 13 38.99 -14.16 -6.70
CA VAL A 13 37.65 -14.62 -6.30
C VAL A 13 36.71 -13.44 -6.10
N LEU A 14 37.17 -12.39 -5.41
CA LEU A 14 36.39 -11.17 -5.19
C LEU A 14 36.03 -10.47 -6.51
N GLN A 15 36.96 -10.38 -7.47
CA GLN A 15 36.76 -9.78 -8.79
C GLN A 15 35.65 -10.47 -9.60
N HIS A 16 35.55 -11.79 -9.51
CA HIS A 16 34.55 -12.60 -10.20
C HIS A 16 33.21 -12.69 -9.47
N SER A 17 33.12 -12.19 -8.23
CA SER A 17 31.87 -12.15 -7.48
C SER A 17 30.94 -11.02 -7.94
N THR A 18 29.66 -11.13 -7.58
CA THR A 18 28.71 -10.01 -7.73
C THR A 18 29.04 -8.92 -6.70
N THR A 19 28.67 -7.66 -6.95
CA THR A 19 28.90 -6.59 -5.95
C THR A 19 28.24 -6.88 -4.60
N PRO A 20 26.99 -7.36 -4.51
CA PRO A 20 26.40 -7.76 -3.23
C PRO A 20 27.25 -8.80 -2.49
N THR A 21 27.72 -9.84 -3.19
CA THR A 21 28.57 -10.88 -2.61
C THR A 21 29.93 -10.32 -2.17
N TYR A 22 30.55 -9.47 -2.98
CA TYR A 22 31.79 -8.78 -2.66
C TYR A 22 31.70 -8.01 -1.33
N ILE A 23 30.64 -7.22 -1.17
CA ILE A 23 30.41 -6.43 0.04
C ILE A 23 30.17 -7.33 1.25
N GLN A 24 29.37 -8.39 1.10
CA GLN A 24 29.13 -9.36 2.17
C GLN A 24 30.43 -10.05 2.62
N LEU A 25 31.26 -10.49 1.67
CA LEU A 25 32.56 -11.08 1.97
C LEU A 25 33.49 -10.09 2.67
N ALA A 26 33.53 -8.83 2.19
CA ALA A 26 34.34 -7.78 2.80
C ALA A 26 33.97 -7.53 4.27
N PHE A 27 32.70 -7.62 4.64
CA PHE A 27 32.25 -7.42 6.03
C PHE A 27 32.18 -8.69 6.88
N SER A 28 32.55 -9.85 6.32
CA SER A 28 32.49 -11.13 7.06
C SER A 28 33.64 -11.34 8.04
N CYS A 29 34.85 -10.85 7.73
CA CYS A 29 36.00 -10.91 8.64
C CYS A 29 37.04 -9.82 8.32
N ARG A 30 37.93 -9.57 9.29
CA ARG A 30 38.97 -8.53 9.19
C ARG A 30 39.92 -8.73 8.00
N THR A 31 40.37 -9.95 7.75
CA THR A 31 41.31 -10.24 6.64
C THR A 31 40.67 -9.95 5.29
N LEU A 32 39.42 -10.38 5.08
CA LEU A 32 38.70 -10.10 3.83
C LEU A 32 38.38 -8.61 3.68
N PHE A 33 38.07 -7.92 4.78
CA PHE A 33 37.92 -6.47 4.77
C PHE A 33 39.19 -5.75 4.31
N GLU A 34 40.35 -6.11 4.87
CA GLU A 34 41.63 -5.51 4.52
C GLU A 34 41.98 -5.78 3.04
N ILE A 35 41.78 -7.00 2.54
CA ILE A 35 42.04 -7.35 1.14
C ILE A 35 41.08 -6.60 0.19
N ALA A 36 39.78 -6.60 0.49
CA ALA A 36 38.78 -5.94 -0.34
C ALA A 36 38.94 -4.41 -0.35
N SER A 37 39.22 -3.79 0.80
CA SER A 37 39.29 -2.32 0.91
C SER A 37 40.58 -1.70 0.35
N THR A 38 41.59 -2.51 0.03
CA THR A 38 42.90 -2.03 -0.46
C THR A 38 43.14 -2.28 -1.95
N CYS A 39 42.45 -3.25 -2.56
CA CYS A 39 42.59 -3.54 -3.99
C CYS A 39 41.81 -2.56 -4.87
N ARG A 40 42.49 -1.49 -5.32
CA ARG A 40 41.88 -0.41 -6.12
C ARG A 40 41.17 -0.92 -7.37
N GLU A 41 41.78 -1.83 -8.12
CA GLU A 41 41.23 -2.32 -9.39
C GLU A 41 39.90 -3.06 -9.20
N VAL A 42 39.84 -3.92 -8.19
CA VAL A 42 38.62 -4.67 -7.82
C VAL A 42 37.54 -3.70 -7.33
N ILE A 43 37.87 -2.70 -6.51
CA ILE A 43 36.91 -1.68 -6.07
C ILE A 43 36.34 -0.90 -7.26
N LEU A 44 37.19 -0.47 -8.20
CA LEU A 44 36.78 0.26 -9.41
C LEU A 44 35.86 -0.60 -10.29
N LEU A 45 36.14 -1.90 -10.42
CA LEU A 45 35.29 -2.83 -11.14
C LEU A 45 33.89 -2.90 -10.51
N HIS A 46 33.81 -3.06 -9.19
CA HIS A 46 32.52 -3.11 -8.49
C HIS A 46 31.78 -1.77 -8.51
N LEU A 47 32.49 -0.63 -8.47
CA LEU A 47 31.88 0.70 -8.64
C LEU A 47 31.22 0.84 -10.02
N ARG A 48 31.86 0.39 -11.10
CA ARG A 48 31.29 0.40 -12.46
C ARG A 48 30.07 -0.52 -12.60
N ARG A 49 29.99 -1.57 -11.78
CA ARG A 49 28.85 -2.50 -11.75
C ARG A 49 27.70 -2.01 -10.85
N THR A 50 27.91 -0.96 -10.06
CA THR A 50 26.94 -0.50 -9.05
C THR A 50 26.33 0.84 -9.46
N PRO A 51 24.98 0.95 -9.49
CA PRO A 51 24.31 2.19 -9.86
C PRO A 51 24.83 3.42 -9.11
N GLY A 52 25.09 4.49 -9.85
CA GLY A 52 25.60 5.77 -9.36
C GLY A 52 26.38 6.56 -10.41
N LEU A 53 26.41 7.89 -10.28
CA LEU A 53 27.09 8.78 -11.22
C LEU A 53 28.63 8.70 -11.10
N ASP A 54 29.33 8.56 -12.23
CA ASP A 54 30.79 8.44 -12.34
C ASP A 54 31.55 9.77 -12.17
N LEU A 55 31.26 10.48 -11.08
CA LEU A 55 31.97 11.72 -10.75
C LEU A 55 33.31 11.39 -10.08
N ASP A 56 34.40 11.75 -10.78
CA ASP A 56 35.80 11.81 -10.33
C ASP A 56 36.35 10.56 -9.59
N VAL A 57 35.89 9.39 -10.02
CA VAL A 57 36.30 8.08 -9.49
C VAL A 57 37.79 7.79 -9.75
N LYS A 58 38.39 8.41 -10.78
CA LYS A 58 39.78 8.12 -11.18
C LYS A 58 40.82 8.80 -10.29
N SER A 59 40.56 10.01 -9.78
CA SER A 59 41.50 10.78 -8.95
C SER A 59 41.39 10.44 -7.45
N SER A 60 40.24 9.88 -7.04
CA SER A 60 39.93 9.61 -5.63
C SER A 60 40.84 8.54 -5.01
N PRO A 61 41.24 8.69 -3.73
CA PRO A 61 42.06 7.69 -3.04
C PRO A 61 41.28 6.39 -2.80
N THR A 62 41.98 5.24 -2.75
CA THR A 62 41.35 3.91 -2.68
C THR A 62 40.37 3.74 -1.51
N ARG A 63 40.69 4.32 -0.35
CA ARG A 63 39.81 4.29 0.82
C ARG A 63 38.47 4.99 0.55
N ASP A 64 38.49 6.11 -0.17
CA ASP A 64 37.28 6.87 -0.49
C ASP A 64 36.48 6.19 -1.60
N LEU A 65 37.14 5.49 -2.52
CA LEU A 65 36.48 4.60 -3.47
C LEU A 65 35.73 3.46 -2.78
N PHE A 66 36.35 2.82 -1.80
CA PHE A 66 35.69 1.76 -1.04
C PHE A 66 34.48 2.31 -0.26
N ARG A 67 34.62 3.47 0.39
CA ARG A 67 33.50 4.16 1.06
C ARG A 67 32.38 4.52 0.10
N LEU A 68 32.70 5.01 -1.10
CA LEU A 68 31.73 5.32 -2.14
C LEU A 68 30.99 4.05 -2.59
N LEU A 69 31.71 2.94 -2.77
CA LEU A 69 31.12 1.66 -3.14
C LEU A 69 30.15 1.16 -2.06
N VAL A 70 30.55 1.21 -0.79
CA VAL A 70 29.69 0.84 0.35
C VAL A 70 28.45 1.74 0.37
N LYS A 71 28.60 3.06 0.22
CA LYS A 71 27.49 4.01 0.17
C LYS A 71 26.51 3.72 -0.97
N ARG A 72 27.02 3.44 -2.18
CA ARG A 72 26.17 3.05 -3.33
C ARG A 72 25.48 1.71 -3.08
N SER A 73 26.19 0.74 -2.52
CA SER A 73 25.66 -0.59 -2.19
C SER A 73 24.51 -0.53 -1.20
N ILE A 74 24.64 0.27 -0.13
CA ILE A 74 23.57 0.51 0.86
C ILE A 74 22.35 1.16 0.19
N ARG A 75 22.57 2.17 -0.66
CA ARG A 75 21.46 2.82 -1.42
C ARG A 75 20.72 1.85 -2.33
N GLN A 76 21.40 0.81 -2.80
CA GLN A 76 20.84 -0.27 -3.62
C GLN A 76 20.38 -1.47 -2.78
N LEU A 77 20.37 -1.34 -1.45
CA LEU A 77 19.98 -2.37 -0.48
C LEU A 77 20.80 -3.67 -0.55
N TYR A 78 22.02 -3.64 -1.09
CA TYR A 78 22.82 -4.84 -1.24
C TYR A 78 23.18 -5.47 0.11
N GLY A 79 22.59 -6.64 0.39
CA GLY A 79 22.79 -7.36 1.64
C GLY A 79 21.84 -6.94 2.77
N ALA A 80 20.93 -6.01 2.55
CA ALA A 80 19.97 -5.56 3.56
C ALA A 80 19.10 -6.71 4.10
N GLN A 81 18.89 -7.78 3.33
CA GLN A 81 18.23 -8.99 3.83
C GLN A 81 18.94 -9.65 5.03
N TYR A 82 20.23 -9.35 5.27
CA TYR A 82 21.02 -9.93 6.36
C TYR A 82 21.29 -8.93 7.49
N TYR A 83 21.49 -7.64 7.17
CA TYR A 83 21.79 -6.62 8.17
C TYR A 83 20.59 -5.75 8.56
N ALA A 84 19.44 -5.87 7.92
CA ALA A 84 18.26 -5.12 8.33
C ALA A 84 17.87 -5.48 9.77
N THR A 85 17.63 -4.46 10.60
CA THR A 85 17.12 -4.69 11.95
C THR A 85 15.62 -4.94 11.88
N ARG A 86 15.16 -6.08 12.39
CA ARG A 86 13.75 -6.45 12.50
C ARG A 86 13.28 -6.27 13.94
N LYS A 87 12.22 -5.50 14.13
CA LYS A 87 11.50 -5.39 15.41
C LYS A 87 10.08 -5.90 15.25
N VAL A 88 9.62 -6.75 16.16
CA VAL A 88 8.23 -7.23 16.23
C VAL A 88 7.59 -6.64 17.47
N PHE A 89 6.47 -5.95 17.31
CA PHE A 89 5.68 -5.37 18.37
C PHE A 89 4.39 -6.18 18.50
N ALA A 90 4.25 -6.89 19.62
CA ALA A 90 3.10 -7.75 19.88
C ALA A 90 2.50 -7.45 21.25
N ALA A 91 1.19 -7.60 21.36
CA ALA A 91 0.49 -7.60 22.64
C ALA A 91 0.52 -9.00 23.26
N GLU A 92 0.74 -9.09 24.56
CA GLU A 92 0.74 -10.37 25.26
C GLU A 92 -0.70 -10.89 25.43
N GLY A 93 -0.96 -12.11 24.95
CA GLY A 93 -2.28 -12.75 25.08
C GLY A 93 -3.38 -12.18 24.17
N LEU A 94 -3.15 -11.06 23.47
CA LEU A 94 -4.11 -10.45 22.57
C LEU A 94 -3.66 -10.55 21.11
N ALA A 95 -4.48 -11.19 20.28
CA ALA A 95 -4.26 -11.24 18.85
C ALA A 95 -4.75 -9.95 18.18
N ILE A 96 -3.92 -9.37 17.30
CA ILE A 96 -4.32 -8.24 16.46
C ILE A 96 -5.31 -8.72 15.40
N ASP A 97 -6.42 -8.02 15.26
CA ASP A 97 -7.24 -8.10 14.05
C ASP A 97 -6.62 -7.23 12.96
N ALA A 98 -5.74 -7.86 12.17
CA ALA A 98 -4.99 -7.19 11.12
C ALA A 98 -5.87 -6.61 10.00
N ARG A 99 -7.07 -7.17 9.79
CA ARG A 99 -8.01 -6.71 8.76
C ARG A 99 -8.82 -5.49 9.21
N ALA A 100 -9.10 -5.41 10.51
CA ALA A 100 -9.78 -4.27 11.11
C ALA A 100 -8.82 -3.10 11.39
N SER A 101 -7.53 -3.38 11.59
CA SER A 101 -6.46 -2.38 11.83
C SER A 101 -6.14 -1.54 10.58
N ALA A 102 -5.53 -0.36 10.73
CA ALA A 102 -5.22 0.54 9.62
C ALA A 102 -3.95 1.37 9.84
N PHE A 103 -3.36 1.82 8.72
CA PHE A 103 -2.33 2.86 8.70
C PHE A 103 -2.95 4.17 8.22
N ALA A 104 -2.46 5.30 8.73
CA ALA A 104 -2.69 6.59 8.09
C ALA A 104 -1.71 6.76 6.93
N THR A 105 -2.12 7.49 5.89
CA THR A 105 -1.23 7.80 4.75
C THR A 105 -0.14 8.81 5.12
N SER A 106 -0.36 9.60 6.17
CA SER A 106 0.56 10.63 6.66
C SER A 106 0.10 11.12 8.04
N GLY A 107 1.00 11.76 8.77
CA GLY A 107 0.68 12.48 10.00
C GLY A 107 1.05 11.74 11.29
N ASN A 108 0.64 12.35 12.40
CA ASN A 108 0.77 11.80 13.74
C ASN A 108 -0.61 11.90 14.41
N PRO A 109 -1.21 10.77 14.83
CA PRO A 109 -0.73 9.39 14.77
C PRO A 109 -0.88 8.75 13.38
N ASN A 110 -0.28 7.57 13.19
CA ASN A 110 -0.24 6.90 11.88
C ASN A 110 -0.61 5.40 11.92
N LEU A 111 -1.00 4.87 13.08
CA LEU A 111 -1.29 3.46 13.27
C LEU A 111 -2.51 3.27 14.18
N ALA A 112 -3.52 2.55 13.69
CA ALA A 112 -4.66 2.10 14.47
C ALA A 112 -4.64 0.58 14.56
N LEU A 113 -4.53 0.05 15.78
CA LEU A 113 -4.54 -1.39 16.05
C LEU A 113 -5.84 -1.79 16.73
N VAL A 114 -6.46 -2.82 16.18
CA VAL A 114 -7.63 -3.48 16.74
C VAL A 114 -7.17 -4.81 17.33
N TYR A 115 -7.48 -5.05 18.59
CA TYR A 115 -7.24 -6.34 19.24
C TYR A 115 -8.55 -7.12 19.30
N LYS A 116 -8.50 -8.44 19.07
CA LYS A 116 -9.70 -9.27 19.06
C LYS A 116 -10.40 -9.23 20.42
N GLY A 117 -11.60 -8.66 20.44
CA GLY A 117 -12.41 -8.52 21.66
C GLY A 117 -12.14 -7.26 22.48
N GLU A 118 -11.27 -6.35 22.02
CA GLU A 118 -11.03 -5.04 22.66
C GLU A 118 -11.35 -3.86 21.75
N SER A 119 -11.20 -2.65 22.31
CA SER A 119 -11.31 -1.37 21.62
C SER A 119 -10.10 -1.06 20.73
N VAL A 120 -10.28 -0.05 19.88
CA VAL A 120 -9.24 0.45 18.96
C VAL A 120 -8.22 1.27 19.74
N ARG A 121 -6.93 0.99 19.50
CA ARG A 121 -5.82 1.72 20.10
C ARG A 121 -5.01 2.42 19.02
N ILE A 122 -4.70 3.67 19.28
CA ILE A 122 -3.99 4.54 18.35
C ILE A 122 -2.55 4.67 18.81
N PHE A 123 -1.64 4.47 17.87
CA PHE A 123 -0.21 4.51 18.07
C PHE A 123 0.44 5.45 17.06
N HIS A 124 1.61 5.95 17.44
CA HIS A 124 2.52 6.62 16.54
C HIS A 124 3.76 5.75 16.36
N ALA A 125 4.01 5.37 15.11
CA ALA A 125 5.21 4.65 14.71
C ALA A 125 6.21 5.62 14.10
N HIS A 126 7.37 5.80 14.74
CA HIS A 126 8.43 6.69 14.29
C HIS A 126 9.80 6.22 14.80
N ASN A 127 10.84 6.35 13.96
CA ASN A 127 12.22 5.96 14.27
C ASN A 127 12.35 4.53 14.84
N GLY A 128 11.56 3.59 14.32
CA GLY A 128 11.57 2.20 14.77
C GLY A 128 11.04 1.96 16.17
N ASN A 129 10.28 2.90 16.74
CA ASN A 129 9.53 2.72 17.97
C ASN A 129 8.04 2.90 17.69
N ILE A 130 7.20 2.23 18.48
CA ILE A 130 5.74 2.39 18.45
C ILE A 130 5.33 2.89 19.83
N SER A 131 4.82 4.12 19.90
CA SER A 131 4.36 4.75 21.14
C SER A 131 2.83 4.85 21.16
N PRO A 132 2.16 4.47 22.27
CA PRO A 132 0.71 4.66 22.41
C PRO A 132 0.36 6.14 22.42
N VAL A 133 -0.75 6.50 21.78
CA VAL A 133 -1.29 7.87 21.76
C VAL A 133 -2.60 7.92 22.55
N CYS A 134 -3.59 7.12 22.17
CA CYS A 134 -4.85 7.04 22.89
C CYS A 134 -5.56 5.70 22.65
N CYS A 135 -6.53 5.39 23.52
CA CYS A 135 -7.46 4.28 23.36
C CYS A 135 -8.85 4.86 23.07
N LEU A 136 -9.45 4.47 21.94
CA LEU A 136 -10.78 4.93 21.57
C LEU A 136 -11.81 4.20 22.43
N LYS A 137 -12.59 4.96 23.19
CA LYS A 137 -13.68 4.38 23.98
C LYS A 137 -14.86 4.08 23.06
N PRO A 138 -15.54 2.92 23.21
CA PRO A 138 -16.77 2.69 22.51
C PRO A 138 -17.80 3.77 22.91
N PRO A 139 -18.63 4.25 21.98
CA PRO A 139 -19.61 5.28 22.27
C PRO A 139 -20.74 4.79 23.20
N TRP A 140 -20.90 3.47 23.36
CA TRP A 140 -22.02 2.89 24.09
C TRP A 140 -21.78 2.83 25.60
N ARG A 141 -22.76 3.32 26.38
CA ARG A 141 -22.83 3.13 27.83
C ARG A 141 -23.54 1.83 28.23
N GLN A 142 -24.36 1.27 27.34
CA GLN A 142 -25.09 0.03 27.59
C GLN A 142 -24.13 -1.17 27.56
N PRO A 143 -24.27 -2.14 28.49
CA PRO A 143 -23.50 -3.38 28.42
C PRO A 143 -23.83 -4.16 27.15
N GLY A 144 -22.81 -4.76 26.55
CA GLY A 144 -22.92 -5.49 25.31
C GLY A 144 -21.56 -5.83 24.71
N ARG A 145 -21.59 -6.61 23.64
CA ARG A 145 -20.40 -7.01 22.88
C ARG A 145 -20.20 -6.07 21.70
N VAL A 146 -19.03 -5.42 21.65
CA VAL A 146 -18.58 -4.62 20.50
C VAL A 146 -17.58 -5.45 19.71
N GLU A 147 -17.80 -5.55 18.39
CA GLU A 147 -16.86 -6.13 17.44
C GLU A 147 -16.45 -5.04 16.44
N VAL A 148 -15.18 -4.66 16.43
CA VAL A 148 -14.65 -3.71 15.45
C VAL A 148 -14.40 -4.45 14.13
N LEU A 149 -15.08 -4.02 13.07
CA LEU A 149 -15.03 -4.67 11.75
C LEU A 149 -13.95 -4.04 10.86
N LYS A 150 -13.86 -2.70 10.84
CA LYS A 150 -12.92 -1.93 10.02
C LYS A 150 -12.58 -0.60 10.67
N THR A 151 -11.37 -0.12 10.40
CA THR A 151 -10.94 1.24 10.72
C THR A 151 -10.35 1.92 9.48
N ALA A 152 -10.54 3.24 9.38
CA ALA A 152 -9.97 4.05 8.31
C ALA A 152 -9.64 5.45 8.84
N PHE A 153 -8.44 5.93 8.53
CA PHE A 153 -8.06 7.32 8.77
C PHE A 153 -8.66 8.22 7.68
N ASP A 154 -9.14 9.39 8.07
CA ASP A 154 -9.49 10.45 7.13
C ASP A 154 -8.31 11.41 6.91
N ARG A 155 -8.44 12.33 5.94
CA ARG A 155 -7.41 13.36 5.68
C ARG A 155 -7.36 14.48 6.73
N GLY A 156 -8.38 14.58 7.59
CA GLY A 156 -8.58 15.63 8.60
C GLY A 156 -8.10 15.25 10.00
N ASN A 157 -7.23 14.24 10.12
CA ASN A 157 -6.72 13.71 11.40
C ASN A 157 -7.81 13.12 12.32
N GLY A 158 -8.85 12.55 11.72
CA GLY A 158 -9.85 11.73 12.37
C GLY A 158 -9.75 10.26 11.99
N ILE A 159 -10.44 9.41 12.75
CA ILE A 159 -10.53 7.98 12.49
C ILE A 159 -11.98 7.51 12.54
N TYR A 160 -12.36 6.78 11.50
CA TYR A 160 -13.61 6.05 11.41
C TYR A 160 -13.43 4.63 11.94
N VAL A 161 -14.36 4.19 12.78
CA VAL A 161 -14.44 2.87 13.37
C VAL A 161 -15.80 2.27 13.03
N LEU A 162 -15.82 1.32 12.09
CA LEU A 162 -17.00 0.54 11.77
C LEU A 162 -17.07 -0.65 12.70
N GLN A 163 -18.16 -0.75 13.46
CA GLN A 163 -18.30 -1.71 14.55
C GLN A 163 -19.71 -2.31 14.57
N ARG A 164 -19.79 -3.57 15.00
CA ARG A 164 -21.05 -4.25 15.29
C ARG A 164 -21.26 -4.25 16.79
N PHE A 165 -22.42 -3.78 17.23
CA PHE A 165 -22.81 -3.84 18.64
C PHE A 165 -23.93 -4.86 18.82
N THR A 166 -23.74 -5.75 19.80
CA THR A 166 -24.75 -6.71 20.25
C THR A 166 -25.05 -6.41 21.72
N PRO A 167 -26.23 -5.84 22.05
CA PRO A 167 -26.56 -5.52 23.43
C PRO A 167 -26.62 -6.80 24.28
N SER A 168 -26.13 -6.74 25.52
CA SER A 168 -26.33 -7.84 26.46
C SER A 168 -27.76 -7.79 26.99
N ILE A 169 -28.45 -8.93 26.96
CA ILE A 169 -29.76 -9.07 27.59
C ILE A 169 -29.49 -9.26 29.09
N ASP A 170 -30.01 -8.37 29.93
CA ASP A 170 -29.94 -8.54 31.38
C ASP A 170 -30.71 -9.79 31.80
N GLU A 171 -29.99 -10.85 32.18
CA GLU A 171 -30.57 -12.07 32.74
C GLU A 171 -31.32 -11.79 34.05
N GLY A 172 -31.06 -10.66 34.72
CA GLY A 172 -31.70 -10.25 35.98
C GLY A 172 -33.13 -9.71 35.87
N ASN A 173 -33.63 -9.43 34.66
CA ASN A 173 -35.03 -9.03 34.41
C ASN A 173 -35.83 -10.09 33.65
N VAL A 174 -35.22 -11.25 33.39
CA VAL A 174 -35.93 -12.41 32.88
C VAL A 174 -36.34 -13.21 34.11
N ASP A 175 -37.59 -13.02 34.57
CA ASP A 175 -38.17 -13.89 35.59
C ASP A 175 -37.81 -15.34 35.26
N GLU A 176 -37.28 -16.10 36.23
CA GLU A 176 -36.87 -17.50 36.05
C GLU A 176 -38.04 -18.40 35.55
N GLU A 177 -39.27 -17.86 35.54
CA GLU A 177 -40.49 -18.44 34.99
C GLU A 177 -40.70 -18.24 33.47
N GLN A 178 -39.84 -17.49 32.75
CA GLN A 178 -40.04 -17.29 31.31
C GLN A 178 -39.66 -18.54 30.50
N HIS A 179 -40.66 -19.04 29.76
CA HIS A 179 -40.61 -20.22 28.89
C HIS A 179 -39.39 -20.17 27.93
N PRO A 180 -38.74 -21.31 27.60
CA PRO A 180 -37.53 -21.34 26.76
C PRO A 180 -37.67 -20.62 25.41
N PHE A 181 -38.88 -20.57 24.87
CA PHE A 181 -39.20 -19.84 23.64
C PHE A 181 -39.22 -18.32 23.81
N VAL A 182 -39.54 -17.79 24.99
CA VAL A 182 -39.48 -16.35 25.30
C VAL A 182 -38.03 -15.92 25.48
N LYS A 183 -37.20 -16.73 26.16
CA LYS A 183 -35.74 -16.54 26.19
C LYS A 183 -35.15 -16.57 24.78
N HIS A 184 -35.53 -17.56 23.98
CA HIS A 184 -35.09 -17.65 22.58
C HIS A 184 -35.58 -16.45 21.76
N ALA A 185 -36.82 -15.98 21.94
CA ALA A 185 -37.37 -14.82 21.22
C ALA A 185 -36.71 -13.49 21.63
N LEU A 186 -36.40 -13.28 22.92
CA LEU A 186 -35.64 -12.11 23.39
C LEU A 186 -34.20 -12.12 22.86
N GLN A 187 -33.55 -13.29 22.83
CA GLN A 187 -32.25 -13.52 22.19
C GLN A 187 -32.30 -13.38 20.66
N SER A 188 -33.46 -13.66 20.05
CA SER A 188 -33.70 -13.49 18.60
C SER A 188 -34.02 -12.04 18.23
N GLY A 189 -34.40 -11.19 19.20
CA GLY A 189 -34.77 -9.80 19.00
C GLY A 189 -33.61 -8.81 19.09
N SER A 190 -32.46 -9.20 19.65
CA SER A 190 -31.24 -8.38 19.68
C SER A 190 -30.46 -8.52 18.37
N ASN A 191 -31.05 -8.07 17.27
CA ASN A 191 -30.35 -8.08 16.00
C ASN A 191 -29.09 -7.20 16.10
N PRO A 192 -27.90 -7.73 15.76
CA PRO A 192 -26.67 -6.97 15.82
C PRO A 192 -26.73 -5.82 14.81
N ILE A 193 -26.60 -4.58 15.29
CA ILE A 193 -26.62 -3.39 14.43
C ILE A 193 -25.18 -2.97 14.14
N VAL A 194 -24.91 -2.63 12.88
CA VAL A 194 -23.64 -2.04 12.46
C VAL A 194 -23.72 -0.52 12.61
N TYR A 195 -22.70 0.03 13.26
CA TYR A 195 -22.54 1.45 13.51
C TYR A 195 -21.19 1.93 12.98
N LEU A 196 -21.15 3.19 12.56
CA LEU A 196 -19.91 3.89 12.28
C LEU A 196 -19.72 4.96 13.35
N ALA A 197 -18.57 4.92 14.02
CA ALA A 197 -18.13 5.96 14.93
C ALA A 197 -16.98 6.75 14.31
N HIS A 198 -17.01 8.08 14.41
CA HIS A 198 -15.91 8.96 14.03
C HIS A 198 -15.34 9.63 15.27
N HIS A 199 -14.02 9.53 15.41
CA HIS A 199 -13.26 10.10 16.53
C HIS A 199 -12.27 11.14 16.02
N GLY A 200 -12.34 12.35 16.58
CA GLY A 200 -11.30 13.37 16.40
C GLY A 200 -10.08 13.02 17.25
N ILE A 201 -8.89 13.03 16.66
CA ILE A 201 -7.67 12.65 17.38
C ILE A 201 -7.07 13.83 18.15
N GLU A 202 -7.11 15.04 17.57
CA GLU A 202 -6.57 16.26 18.19
C GLU A 202 -7.54 16.91 19.19
N ALA A 203 -8.84 16.63 19.06
CA ALA A 203 -9.90 17.12 19.94
C ALA A 203 -10.69 15.93 20.51
N PRO A 204 -10.10 15.12 21.41
CA PRO A 204 -10.76 13.95 21.98
C PRO A 204 -11.99 14.31 22.84
N ASP A 205 -12.10 15.57 23.26
CA ASP A 205 -13.26 16.12 23.99
C ASP A 205 -14.40 16.59 23.04
N ASP A 206 -14.15 16.66 21.73
CA ASP A 206 -15.17 16.89 20.72
C ASP A 206 -15.91 15.56 20.52
N GLY A 207 -17.12 15.47 21.07
CA GLY A 207 -17.90 14.24 21.23
C GLY A 207 -17.88 13.27 20.04
N VAL A 208 -18.06 11.98 20.33
CA VAL A 208 -17.97 10.91 19.33
C VAL A 208 -19.16 10.98 18.38
N ARG A 209 -18.89 11.05 17.08
CA ARG A 209 -19.94 11.09 16.05
C ARG A 209 -20.36 9.69 15.66
N VAL A 210 -21.66 9.39 15.66
CA VAL A 210 -22.15 8.02 15.42
C VAL A 210 -23.34 7.99 14.47
N CYS A 211 -23.38 6.99 13.58
CA CYS A 211 -24.56 6.61 12.80
C CYS A 211 -24.73 5.09 12.74
N ALA A 212 -25.93 4.63 12.40
CA ALA A 212 -26.29 3.22 12.24
C ALA A 212 -26.74 2.94 10.80
N PHE A 213 -26.65 1.68 10.36
CA PHE A 213 -27.07 1.25 9.01
C PHE A 213 -28.18 0.18 9.09
N PRO A 214 -29.41 0.54 9.49
CA PRO A 214 -30.52 -0.42 9.60
C PRO A 214 -30.87 -1.09 8.26
N GLU A 215 -30.63 -0.41 7.14
CA GLU A 215 -30.90 -0.91 5.79
C GLU A 215 -29.91 -1.99 5.33
N HIS A 216 -28.78 -2.18 6.04
CA HIS A 216 -27.75 -3.18 5.73
C HIS A 216 -27.64 -4.28 6.80
N THR A 217 -28.73 -4.60 7.50
CA THR A 217 -28.74 -5.59 8.59
C THR A 217 -28.38 -7.01 8.14
N ASP A 218 -28.77 -7.40 6.91
CA ASP A 218 -28.42 -8.69 6.30
C ASP A 218 -27.07 -8.66 5.54
N TYR A 219 -26.29 -7.58 5.67
CA TYR A 219 -25.01 -7.42 4.98
C TYR A 219 -23.81 -7.44 5.94
N VAL A 220 -22.66 -7.83 5.39
CA VAL A 220 -21.36 -7.84 6.04
C VAL A 220 -20.46 -6.81 5.36
N PRO A 221 -19.85 -5.86 6.09
CA PRO A 221 -18.94 -4.90 5.50
C PRO A 221 -17.60 -5.55 5.17
N LEU A 222 -17.14 -5.38 3.94
CA LEU A 222 -15.88 -5.94 3.44
C LEU A 222 -14.75 -4.92 3.42
N GLY A 223 -15.05 -3.66 3.15
CA GLY A 223 -14.08 -2.56 3.04
C GLY A 223 -14.66 -1.23 3.51
N LEU A 224 -13.79 -0.33 3.98
CA LEU A 224 -14.14 1.01 4.45
C LEU A 224 -13.08 1.99 3.92
N GLY A 225 -13.53 3.02 3.23
CA GLY A 225 -12.70 4.16 2.84
C GLY A 225 -13.25 5.45 3.43
N ALA A 226 -12.39 6.33 3.91
CA ALA A 226 -12.76 7.66 4.40
C ALA A 226 -12.07 8.74 3.54
N ALA A 227 -12.83 9.76 3.14
CA ALA A 227 -12.31 10.87 2.34
C ALA A 227 -11.91 12.03 3.27
N ASP A 228 -12.85 12.43 4.10
CA ASP A 228 -12.78 13.53 5.07
C ASP A 228 -13.82 13.28 6.18
N ARG A 229 -14.05 14.29 7.02
CA ARG A 229 -15.01 14.20 8.13
C ARG A 229 -16.45 13.96 7.68
N ASP A 230 -16.81 14.28 6.44
CA ASP A 230 -18.22 14.27 6.01
C ASP A 230 -18.51 13.18 4.96
N THR A 231 -17.46 12.59 4.36
CA THR A 231 -17.61 11.65 3.25
C THR A 231 -16.84 10.36 3.48
N PHE A 232 -17.54 9.23 3.38
CA PHE A 232 -16.96 7.88 3.48
C PHE A 232 -17.70 6.90 2.55
N ALA A 233 -17.08 5.75 2.28
CA ALA A 233 -17.66 4.69 1.47
C ALA A 233 -17.47 3.32 2.14
N ILE A 234 -18.49 2.48 2.04
CA ILE A 234 -18.48 1.12 2.58
C ILE A 234 -18.78 0.14 1.45
N SER A 235 -18.03 -0.95 1.39
CA SER A 235 -18.39 -2.10 0.56
C SER A 235 -19.11 -3.14 1.40
N TRP A 236 -20.26 -3.58 0.93
CA TRP A 236 -21.15 -4.53 1.60
C TRP A 236 -21.27 -5.81 0.78
N GLN A 237 -21.41 -6.94 1.47
CA GLN A 237 -21.74 -8.23 0.88
C GLN A 237 -22.89 -8.86 1.63
N HIS A 238 -23.90 -9.34 0.92
CA HIS A 238 -25.04 -9.99 1.55
C HIS A 238 -24.60 -11.26 2.30
N ALA A 239 -25.05 -11.44 3.53
CA ALA A 239 -24.56 -12.48 4.43
C ALA A 239 -24.90 -13.90 3.95
N ARG A 240 -26.01 -14.06 3.21
CA ARG A 240 -26.47 -15.36 2.69
C ARG A 240 -26.15 -15.56 1.22
N ASP A 241 -25.92 -14.48 0.48
CA ASP A 241 -25.61 -14.53 -0.95
C ASP A 241 -24.31 -13.79 -1.22
N SER A 242 -23.22 -14.56 -1.30
CA SER A 242 -21.90 -13.99 -1.57
C SER A 242 -21.78 -13.33 -2.95
N GLY A 243 -22.73 -13.60 -3.86
CA GLY A 243 -22.80 -12.99 -5.19
C GLY A 243 -23.41 -11.60 -5.20
N GLN A 244 -24.13 -11.21 -4.14
CA GLN A 244 -24.72 -9.88 -4.01
C GLN A 244 -23.77 -8.96 -3.23
N THR A 245 -23.16 -8.02 -3.94
CA THR A 245 -22.24 -7.05 -3.35
C THR A 245 -22.55 -5.65 -3.83
N GLU A 246 -22.31 -4.68 -2.96
CA GLU A 246 -22.48 -3.28 -3.29
C GLU A 246 -21.39 -2.40 -2.67
N VAL A 247 -21.21 -1.23 -3.26
CA VAL A 247 -20.40 -0.16 -2.69
C VAL A 247 -21.25 1.09 -2.59
N VAL A 248 -21.39 1.61 -1.38
CA VAL A 248 -22.26 2.74 -1.06
C VAL A 248 -21.41 3.90 -0.57
N LEU A 249 -21.64 5.08 -1.15
CA LEU A 249 -21.08 6.34 -0.71
C LEU A 249 -22.04 7.02 0.25
N TYR A 250 -21.52 7.53 1.35
CA TYR A 250 -22.27 8.23 2.38
C TYR A 250 -21.72 9.65 2.53
N THR A 251 -22.65 10.62 2.63
CA THR A 251 -22.33 12.02 2.91
C THR A 251 -23.15 12.47 4.10
N ILE A 252 -22.49 13.00 5.13
CA ILE A 252 -23.12 13.52 6.34
C ILE A 252 -23.94 14.77 5.99
N LEU A 253 -25.18 14.86 6.49
CA LEU A 253 -26.09 15.97 6.22
C LEU A 253 -26.32 16.86 7.45
N GLN A 254 -26.64 16.26 8.58
CA GLN A 254 -27.00 16.98 9.80
C GLN A 254 -26.51 16.23 11.03
N GLU A 255 -25.96 16.98 11.98
CA GLU A 255 -25.55 16.50 13.30
C GLU A 255 -26.60 16.89 14.34
N SER A 256 -26.89 15.98 15.27
CA SER A 256 -27.73 16.20 16.45
C SER A 256 -26.94 15.79 17.68
N THR A 257 -26.74 16.74 18.60
CA THR A 257 -25.98 16.53 19.82
C THR A 257 -26.90 16.06 20.93
N ASP A 258 -26.51 14.99 21.61
CA ASP A 258 -27.11 14.59 22.88
C ASP A 258 -26.20 15.06 24.03
N GLU A 259 -26.65 16.11 24.73
CA GLU A 259 -25.86 16.80 25.77
C GLU A 259 -25.50 15.89 26.96
N GLU A 260 -26.26 14.81 27.22
CA GLU A 260 -26.01 13.91 28.36
C GLU A 260 -24.98 12.81 28.04
N SER A 261 -24.86 12.40 26.77
CA SER A 261 -24.02 11.28 26.36
C SER A 261 -22.66 11.69 25.81
N GLY A 262 -22.52 12.94 25.33
CA GLY A 262 -21.33 13.38 24.58
C GLY A 262 -21.23 12.72 23.20
N ILE A 263 -22.32 12.10 22.73
CA ILE A 263 -22.44 11.46 21.43
C ILE A 263 -23.14 12.43 20.48
N ILE A 264 -22.59 12.59 19.30
CA ILE A 264 -23.17 13.38 18.22
C ILE A 264 -23.74 12.41 17.20
N SER A 265 -25.05 12.22 17.20
CA SER A 265 -25.69 11.40 16.16
C SER A 265 -25.75 12.18 14.86
N PHE A 266 -25.53 11.55 13.71
CA PHE A 266 -25.64 12.24 12.42
C PHE A 266 -26.49 11.47 11.42
N SER A 267 -27.20 12.21 10.57
CA SER A 267 -27.92 11.69 9.42
C SER A 267 -27.05 11.76 8.17
N TYR A 268 -27.30 10.86 7.22
CA TYR A 268 -26.53 10.75 5.99
C TYR A 268 -27.43 10.66 4.75
N LYS A 269 -26.88 11.09 3.62
CA LYS A 269 -27.34 10.74 2.28
C LYS A 269 -26.51 9.55 1.79
N SER A 270 -27.16 8.46 1.40
CA SER A 270 -26.50 7.32 0.77
C SER A 270 -26.68 7.34 -0.75
N ARG A 271 -25.68 6.83 -1.47
CA ARG A 271 -25.70 6.65 -2.93
C ARG A 271 -24.97 5.36 -3.29
N VAL A 272 -25.68 4.39 -3.85
CA VAL A 272 -25.08 3.17 -4.40
C VAL A 272 -24.24 3.53 -5.62
N LEU A 273 -22.96 3.16 -5.59
CA LEU A 273 -21.99 3.44 -6.64
C LEU A 273 -21.73 2.22 -7.53
N LEU A 274 -21.76 1.03 -6.94
CA LEU A 274 -21.57 -0.25 -7.59
C LEU A 274 -22.56 -1.23 -6.97
N GLU A 275 -23.29 -1.96 -7.80
CA GLU A 275 -24.14 -3.07 -7.41
C GLU A 275 -23.81 -4.22 -8.37
N GLU A 276 -23.31 -5.33 -7.81
CA GLU A 276 -23.08 -6.56 -8.54
C GLU A 276 -24.09 -7.57 -7.99
N SER A 277 -25.19 -7.77 -8.73
CA SER A 277 -26.16 -8.84 -8.50
C SER A 277 -25.80 -10.02 -9.42
N GLY A 278 -25.85 -11.24 -8.90
CA GLY A 278 -25.44 -12.46 -9.62
C GLY A 278 -26.26 -12.82 -10.86
N GLU A 279 -27.24 -12.00 -11.26
CA GLU A 279 -28.09 -12.20 -12.42
C GLU A 279 -27.91 -11.03 -13.41
N GLN A 280 -27.13 -11.23 -14.47
CA GLN A 280 -27.27 -10.41 -15.67
C GLN A 280 -28.58 -10.81 -16.36
N PRO A 281 -29.55 -9.90 -16.55
CA PRO A 281 -30.64 -10.18 -17.49
C PRO A 281 -30.06 -10.10 -18.91
N ASP A 282 -30.18 -11.20 -19.66
CA ASP A 282 -30.09 -11.21 -21.12
C ASP A 282 -31.15 -10.24 -21.66
N VAL A 283 -30.77 -8.99 -21.90
CA VAL A 283 -31.58 -8.05 -22.68
C VAL A 283 -30.82 -7.72 -23.95
N ASP A 284 -31.19 -8.47 -24.99
CA ASP A 284 -30.94 -8.15 -26.38
C ASP A 284 -31.33 -6.71 -26.70
N GLY A 285 -30.45 -6.00 -27.43
CA GLY A 285 -30.87 -4.95 -28.35
C GLY A 285 -30.40 -3.52 -28.08
N ALA A 286 -29.08 -3.26 -28.15
CA ALA A 286 -28.58 -2.00 -28.73
C ALA A 286 -27.13 -2.14 -29.22
N LEU A 287 -26.98 -2.11 -30.53
CA LEU A 287 -25.75 -2.24 -31.30
C LEU A 287 -24.68 -1.20 -30.88
N THR A 288 -23.59 -1.65 -30.25
CA THR A 288 -22.27 -1.02 -30.39
C THR A 288 -21.17 -2.09 -30.53
N VAL A 289 -20.73 -2.24 -31.78
CA VAL A 289 -19.46 -2.78 -32.30
C VAL A 289 -18.69 -3.77 -31.41
N SER A 290 -18.89 -5.05 -31.74
CA SER A 290 -18.05 -6.19 -31.39
C SER A 290 -16.55 -5.98 -31.70
N SER A 291 -15.69 -6.29 -30.73
CA SER A 291 -14.58 -7.23 -30.97
C SER A 291 -14.03 -7.86 -29.68
N ALA A 292 -13.78 -9.17 -29.79
CA ALA A 292 -13.19 -10.10 -28.84
C ALA A 292 -14.05 -10.52 -27.63
N ARG A 293 -14.87 -11.57 -27.86
CA ARG A 293 -15.41 -12.50 -26.87
C ARG A 293 -14.33 -12.94 -25.87
N SER A 294 -14.33 -12.35 -24.67
CA SER A 294 -13.62 -12.86 -23.49
C SER A 294 -14.47 -13.98 -22.88
N GLY A 295 -14.24 -15.22 -23.31
CA GLY A 295 -14.97 -16.43 -22.90
C GLY A 295 -14.64 -16.96 -21.50
N LEU A 296 -14.47 -16.05 -20.53
CA LEU A 296 -14.68 -16.27 -19.10
C LEU A 296 -15.37 -15.00 -18.65
N SER A 297 -16.58 -15.14 -18.09
CA SER A 297 -17.10 -14.16 -17.16
C SER A 297 -16.01 -13.98 -16.09
N ASP A 298 -15.21 -12.91 -16.22
CA ASP A 298 -14.27 -12.43 -15.20
C ASP A 298 -15.16 -12.03 -14.01
N SER A 299 -15.60 -13.01 -13.20
CA SER A 299 -16.32 -12.74 -11.97
C SER A 299 -15.33 -12.01 -11.08
N LYS A 300 -15.36 -10.68 -11.13
CA LYS A 300 -14.60 -9.85 -10.20
C LYS A 300 -15.00 -10.34 -8.82
N GLY A 301 -14.03 -10.75 -8.01
CA GLY A 301 -14.32 -11.06 -6.62
C GLY A 301 -14.88 -9.81 -5.92
N PRO A 302 -15.39 -9.91 -4.69
CA PRO A 302 -15.91 -8.74 -3.99
C PRO A 302 -14.85 -7.66 -3.80
N VAL A 303 -15.30 -6.41 -3.70
CA VAL A 303 -14.45 -5.28 -3.29
C VAL A 303 -14.14 -5.43 -1.79
N ILE A 304 -12.86 -5.53 -1.45
CA ILE A 304 -12.40 -5.76 -0.06
C ILE A 304 -11.72 -4.53 0.55
N ASP A 305 -11.38 -3.54 -0.28
CA ASP A 305 -10.79 -2.29 0.19
C ASP A 305 -11.13 -1.13 -0.75
N LEU A 306 -11.14 0.07 -0.19
CA LEU A 306 -11.58 1.31 -0.84
C LEU A 306 -10.61 2.43 -0.49
N ALA A 307 -10.22 3.23 -1.48
CA ALA A 307 -9.39 4.40 -1.25
C ALA A 307 -9.87 5.61 -2.03
N PHE A 308 -10.00 6.75 -1.35
CA PHE A 308 -10.24 8.04 -2.00
C PHE A 308 -8.93 8.60 -2.57
N ASN A 309 -8.96 9.08 -3.80
CA ASN A 309 -7.83 9.71 -4.45
C ASN A 309 -8.23 10.99 -5.20
N ASP A 310 -7.23 11.73 -5.68
CA ASP A 310 -7.37 12.98 -6.43
C ASP A 310 -8.22 14.00 -5.67
N ARG A 311 -7.78 14.30 -4.43
CA ARG A 311 -8.47 15.22 -3.51
C ARG A 311 -9.95 14.84 -3.31
N ASN A 312 -10.18 13.56 -2.99
CA ASN A 312 -11.50 12.97 -2.73
C ASN A 312 -12.47 12.97 -3.94
N SER A 313 -12.00 13.35 -5.13
CA SER A 313 -12.84 13.39 -6.33
C SER A 313 -12.99 12.04 -7.03
N GLN A 314 -12.29 11.00 -6.55
CA GLN A 314 -12.29 9.67 -7.13
C GLN A 314 -12.27 8.58 -6.04
N LEU A 315 -12.93 7.46 -6.32
CA LEU A 315 -12.91 6.25 -5.48
C LEU A 315 -12.24 5.11 -6.24
N LEU A 316 -11.30 4.45 -5.59
CA LEU A 316 -10.58 3.28 -6.09
C LEU A 316 -11.13 2.00 -5.46
N TYR A 317 -11.33 0.97 -6.28
CA TYR A 317 -11.90 -0.31 -5.86
C TYR A 317 -10.83 -1.42 -5.90
N TYR A 318 -10.53 -2.00 -4.74
CA TYR A 318 -9.59 -3.12 -4.62
C TYR A 318 -10.37 -4.43 -4.48
N TYR A 319 -10.21 -5.29 -5.47
CA TYR A 319 -10.88 -6.59 -5.52
C TYR A 319 -10.05 -7.65 -4.83
N ARG A 320 -10.73 -8.65 -4.26
CA ARG A 320 -10.06 -9.76 -3.57
C ARG A 320 -9.04 -10.47 -4.47
N GLY A 321 -7.84 -10.70 -3.94
CA GLY A 321 -6.76 -11.40 -4.63
C GLY A 321 -5.99 -10.55 -5.65
N TRP A 322 -6.39 -9.31 -5.88
CA TRP A 322 -5.71 -8.42 -6.83
C TRP A 322 -4.61 -7.62 -6.13
N THR A 323 -3.48 -7.43 -6.82
CA THR A 323 -2.36 -6.61 -6.30
C THR A 323 -2.63 -5.11 -6.39
N LEU A 324 -3.38 -4.68 -7.40
CA LEU A 324 -3.72 -3.28 -7.66
C LEU A 324 -5.23 -3.12 -7.71
N TYR A 325 -5.71 -1.90 -7.50
CA TYR A 325 -7.13 -1.59 -7.70
C TYR A 325 -7.56 -1.98 -9.12
N GLY A 326 -8.74 -2.58 -9.26
CA GLY A 326 -9.21 -3.09 -10.56
C GLY A 326 -10.07 -2.09 -11.32
N SER A 327 -10.64 -1.11 -10.62
CA SER A 327 -11.51 -0.09 -11.21
C SER A 327 -11.51 1.19 -10.36
N PHE A 328 -12.12 2.24 -10.90
CA PHE A 328 -12.34 3.51 -10.23
C PHE A 328 -13.55 4.25 -10.78
N GLN A 329 -14.05 5.20 -10.00
CA GLN A 329 -15.11 6.12 -10.39
C GLN A 329 -14.75 7.55 -9.97
N LYS A 330 -15.25 8.54 -10.70
CA LYS A 330 -15.19 9.96 -10.30
C LYS A 330 -16.43 10.30 -9.49
N ILE A 331 -16.25 10.98 -8.36
CA ILE A 331 -17.29 11.27 -7.37
C ILE A 331 -17.77 12.73 -7.44
N ASN A 332 -16.94 13.70 -7.86
CA ASN A 332 -17.33 15.13 -7.92
C ASN A 332 -18.45 15.38 -8.96
N THR A 333 -19.68 15.81 -8.65
CA THR A 333 -20.27 16.93 -7.85
C THR A 333 -20.66 18.17 -8.70
N SER A 334 -21.79 18.05 -9.41
CA SER A 334 -22.66 19.18 -9.82
C SER A 334 -24.03 18.74 -10.37
N SER A 335 -24.21 17.47 -10.72
CA SER A 335 -25.53 16.94 -11.09
C SER A 335 -25.79 15.60 -10.41
N ASP A 336 -26.81 15.55 -9.55
CA ASP A 336 -27.34 14.31 -8.97
C ASP A 336 -27.97 13.36 -10.02
N LEU A 337 -27.99 13.78 -11.30
CA LEU A 337 -28.73 13.14 -12.39
C LEU A 337 -27.91 12.13 -13.22
N THR A 338 -26.61 12.01 -13.03
CA THR A 338 -25.77 11.05 -13.77
C THR A 338 -25.06 10.08 -12.83
N GLN A 339 -25.28 8.77 -13.05
CA GLN A 339 -24.51 7.73 -12.38
C GLN A 339 -23.02 7.86 -12.75
N PRO A 340 -22.09 7.71 -11.79
CA PRO A 340 -20.68 7.89 -12.06
C PRO A 340 -20.16 6.70 -12.87
N THR A 341 -19.49 6.96 -13.99
CA THR A 341 -18.99 5.90 -14.86
C THR A 341 -17.87 5.10 -14.19
N LEU A 342 -18.05 3.78 -14.11
CA LEU A 342 -17.00 2.85 -13.66
C LEU A 342 -15.98 2.65 -14.77
N HIS A 343 -14.72 2.95 -14.47
CA HIS A 343 -13.61 2.78 -15.39
C HIS A 343 -12.70 1.63 -14.92
N ARG A 344 -12.36 0.70 -15.81
CA ARG A 344 -11.43 -0.41 -15.51
C ARG A 344 -10.00 0.10 -15.41
N ASN A 345 -9.22 -0.40 -14.46
CA ASN A 345 -7.77 -0.18 -14.41
C ASN A 345 -7.07 -1.08 -15.41
N SER A 346 -7.04 -0.62 -16.67
CA SER A 346 -6.45 -1.40 -17.72
C SER A 346 -6.00 -0.52 -18.88
N CYS A 347 -4.73 -0.63 -19.25
CA CYS A 347 -4.10 0.14 -20.31
C CYS A 347 -3.21 -0.78 -21.15
N THR A 348 -3.22 -0.61 -22.47
CA THR A 348 -2.33 -1.35 -23.37
C THR A 348 -0.99 -0.62 -23.46
N VAL A 349 0.10 -1.32 -23.18
CA VAL A 349 1.47 -0.77 -23.21
C VAL A 349 2.33 -1.67 -24.09
N HIS A 350 3.15 -1.06 -24.94
CA HIS A 350 4.15 -1.76 -25.73
C HIS A 350 5.25 -2.31 -24.81
N PHE A 351 5.33 -3.64 -24.72
CA PHE A 351 6.32 -4.35 -23.93
C PHE A 351 7.59 -4.64 -24.73
N SER A 352 7.45 -4.94 -26.02
CA SER A 352 8.55 -5.03 -26.98
C SER A 352 8.04 -4.57 -28.36
N ASP A 353 8.93 -4.54 -29.35
CA ASP A 353 8.59 -4.16 -30.73
C ASP A 353 7.45 -4.99 -31.34
N SER A 354 7.21 -6.20 -30.83
CA SER A 354 6.20 -7.13 -31.34
C SER A 354 5.11 -7.50 -30.31
N LEU A 355 5.25 -7.11 -29.04
CA LEU A 355 4.35 -7.51 -27.96
C LEU A 355 3.77 -6.30 -27.24
N SER A 356 2.44 -6.20 -27.24
CA SER A 356 1.70 -5.26 -26.40
C SER A 356 0.96 -6.02 -25.31
N LEU A 357 1.11 -5.56 -24.07
CA LEU A 357 0.48 -6.18 -22.91
C LEU A 357 -0.55 -5.25 -22.29
N ARG A 358 -1.56 -5.85 -21.66
CA ARG A 358 -2.62 -5.14 -20.96
C ARG A 358 -2.24 -5.01 -19.48
N PHE A 359 -1.74 -3.83 -19.11
CA PHE A 359 -1.30 -3.49 -17.76
C PHE A 359 -2.45 -2.99 -16.89
N SER A 360 -2.43 -3.37 -15.62
CA SER A 360 -3.04 -2.60 -14.53
C SER A 360 -1.97 -1.71 -13.92
N ILE A 361 -2.27 -0.44 -13.71
CA ILE A 361 -1.29 0.59 -13.33
C ILE A 361 -1.69 1.19 -11.98
N ALA A 362 -0.75 1.31 -11.05
CA ALA A 362 -0.98 1.89 -9.73
C ALA A 362 -1.17 3.42 -9.81
N ILE A 363 -1.47 4.04 -8.66
CA ILE A 363 -1.31 5.49 -8.54
C ILE A 363 0.18 5.81 -8.68
N PRO A 364 0.58 6.86 -9.41
CA PRO A 364 1.96 7.30 -9.46
C PRO A 364 2.59 7.46 -8.07
N PHE A 365 3.81 6.96 -7.90
CA PHE A 365 4.56 7.08 -6.64
C PHE A 365 5.65 8.15 -6.71
N PHE A 366 5.94 8.67 -7.91
CA PHE A 366 6.92 9.73 -8.12
C PHE A 366 6.55 10.56 -9.35
N GLY A 367 6.94 11.82 -9.36
CA GLY A 367 6.78 12.68 -10.52
C GLY A 367 7.67 13.90 -10.48
N THR A 368 7.82 14.56 -11.62
CA THR A 368 8.54 15.82 -11.75
C THR A 368 7.70 16.82 -12.51
N HIS A 369 7.97 18.10 -12.26
CA HIS A 369 7.33 19.20 -12.94
C HIS A 369 8.38 20.24 -13.31
N GLN A 370 8.48 20.57 -14.58
CA GLN A 370 9.40 21.58 -15.10
C GLN A 370 8.62 22.60 -15.92
N THR A 371 9.01 23.87 -15.78
CA THR A 371 8.50 24.97 -16.61
C THR A 371 9.61 25.48 -17.50
N TYR A 372 9.35 25.59 -18.81
CA TYR A 372 10.29 26.15 -19.79
C TYR A 372 9.57 27.04 -20.79
N SER A 373 10.31 27.94 -21.43
CA SER A 373 9.79 28.79 -22.49
C SER A 373 10.06 28.15 -23.86
N ALA A 374 9.02 27.97 -24.67
CA ALA A 374 9.13 27.54 -26.06
C ALA A 374 8.24 28.43 -26.94
N ASN A 375 8.79 29.01 -28.00
CA ASN A 375 8.07 29.89 -28.94
C ASN A 375 7.34 31.06 -28.24
N ASN A 376 7.99 31.74 -27.28
CA ASN A 376 7.42 32.81 -26.44
C ASN A 376 6.21 32.40 -25.57
N LEU A 377 5.97 31.09 -25.40
CA LEU A 377 4.94 30.56 -24.52
C LEU A 377 5.59 29.77 -23.38
N SER A 378 5.10 29.96 -22.16
CA SER A 378 5.51 29.15 -21.02
C SER A 378 4.79 27.79 -21.08
N MET A 379 5.57 26.73 -20.97
CA MET A 379 5.13 25.35 -21.08
C MET A 379 5.45 24.62 -19.77
N CYS A 380 4.48 23.86 -19.26
CA CYS A 380 4.69 22.90 -18.19
C CYS A 380 4.89 21.50 -18.79
N HIS A 381 5.86 20.76 -18.27
CA HIS A 381 6.07 19.34 -18.57
C HIS A 381 6.06 18.56 -17.28
N TRP A 382 5.10 17.65 -17.18
CA TRP A 382 4.99 16.70 -16.09
C TRP A 382 5.43 15.34 -16.55
N LYS A 383 6.14 14.65 -15.68
CA LYS A 383 6.47 13.24 -15.85
C LYS A 383 6.06 12.51 -14.59
N TYR A 384 5.59 11.29 -14.73
CA TYR A 384 5.15 10.45 -13.63
C TYR A 384 5.75 9.06 -13.77
N LEU A 385 6.08 8.45 -12.63
CA LEU A 385 6.42 7.03 -12.53
C LEU A 385 5.32 6.31 -11.75
N SER A 386 4.90 5.17 -12.28
CA SER A 386 3.94 4.29 -11.63
C SER A 386 4.38 2.83 -11.71
N PHE A 387 3.92 2.03 -10.76
CA PHE A 387 4.08 0.58 -10.78
C PHE A 387 2.98 -0.03 -11.65
N GLY A 388 3.33 -0.96 -12.53
CA GLY A 388 2.36 -1.67 -13.37
C GLY A 388 2.58 -3.17 -13.39
N ILE A 389 1.50 -3.92 -13.50
CA ILE A 389 1.50 -5.38 -13.66
C ILE A 389 0.75 -5.75 -14.92
N ALA A 390 1.31 -6.67 -15.71
CA ALA A 390 0.60 -7.30 -16.82
C ALA A 390 0.77 -8.81 -16.78
N ARG A 391 -0.26 -9.54 -17.23
CA ARG A 391 -0.23 -10.99 -17.40
C ARG A 391 -0.39 -11.32 -18.87
N GLN A 392 0.58 -12.03 -19.45
CA GLN A 392 0.44 -12.60 -20.78
C GLN A 392 -0.41 -13.88 -20.66
N ARG A 393 -1.56 -13.90 -21.34
CA ARG A 393 -2.53 -14.99 -21.22
C ARG A 393 -2.08 -16.28 -21.92
N GLU A 394 -1.38 -16.16 -23.04
CA GLU A 394 -0.97 -17.30 -23.87
C GLU A 394 0.14 -18.13 -23.22
N GLU A 395 1.15 -17.46 -22.67
CA GLU A 395 2.32 -18.10 -22.05
C GLU A 395 2.24 -18.14 -20.52
N ASN A 396 1.16 -17.60 -19.95
CA ASN A 396 0.83 -17.63 -18.53
C ASN A 396 1.94 -17.11 -17.59
N TRP A 397 2.63 -16.06 -18.01
CA TRP A 397 3.57 -15.34 -17.14
C TRP A 397 3.06 -13.95 -16.80
N THR A 398 3.51 -13.45 -15.65
CA THR A 398 3.21 -12.10 -15.17
C THR A 398 4.49 -11.30 -15.08
N VAL A 399 4.40 -10.02 -15.46
CA VAL A 399 5.49 -9.07 -15.34
C VAL A 399 5.09 -7.87 -14.50
N ALA A 400 6.06 -7.38 -13.75
CA ALA A 400 5.99 -6.20 -12.92
C ALA A 400 6.99 -5.17 -13.46
N CYS A 401 6.52 -3.97 -13.75
CA CYS A 401 7.30 -2.91 -14.39
C CYS A 401 7.15 -1.57 -13.66
N ILE A 402 8.17 -0.73 -13.81
CA ILE A 402 8.06 0.71 -13.60
C ILE A 402 7.70 1.34 -14.94
N LEU A 403 6.58 2.03 -14.95
CA LEU A 403 6.01 2.71 -16.10
C LEU A 403 6.19 4.21 -15.97
N LYS A 404 6.49 4.88 -17.07
CA LYS A 404 6.56 6.32 -17.20
C LYS A 404 5.40 6.82 -18.03
N SER A 405 4.86 7.97 -17.65
CA SER A 405 4.00 8.75 -18.53
C SER A 405 4.32 10.24 -18.42
N GLU A 406 4.02 11.00 -19.47
CA GLU A 406 4.27 12.43 -19.51
C GLU A 406 3.10 13.23 -20.07
N ALA A 407 2.98 14.48 -19.60
CA ALA A 407 2.01 15.44 -20.11
C ALA A 407 2.67 16.80 -20.31
N ARG A 408 2.18 17.55 -21.30
CA ARG A 408 2.62 18.92 -21.57
C ARG A 408 1.41 19.82 -21.66
N CYS A 409 1.47 21.00 -21.04
CA CYS A 409 0.48 22.04 -21.27
C CYS A 409 1.12 23.41 -21.45
N ARG A 410 0.34 24.33 -22.00
CA ARG A 410 0.64 25.75 -22.06
C ARG A 410 0.13 26.42 -20.80
N THR A 411 0.95 27.25 -20.16
CA THR A 411 0.51 28.11 -19.06
C THR A 411 1.06 29.53 -19.21
N ARG A 412 0.34 30.53 -18.71
CA ARG A 412 0.86 31.91 -18.62
C ARG A 412 1.62 32.14 -17.31
N HIS A 413 1.25 31.43 -16.25
CA HIS A 413 1.88 31.47 -14.93
C HIS A 413 1.85 30.06 -14.33
N CYS A 414 2.99 29.55 -13.89
CA CYS A 414 3.07 28.23 -13.29
C CYS A 414 2.80 28.31 -11.78
N GLY A 415 1.57 28.02 -11.35
CA GLY A 415 1.19 27.79 -9.96
C GLY A 415 0.77 26.34 -9.67
N HIS A 416 1.12 25.40 -10.57
CA HIS A 416 0.69 24.01 -10.46
C HIS A 416 1.56 23.26 -9.44
N GLU A 417 0.91 22.72 -8.41
CA GLU A 417 1.52 21.73 -7.51
C GLU A 417 1.49 20.36 -8.18
N LEU A 418 2.61 19.63 -8.07
CA LEU A 418 2.67 18.25 -8.52
C LEU A 418 1.71 17.41 -7.67
N ASN A 419 0.69 16.85 -8.32
CA ASN A 419 -0.26 15.95 -7.69
C ASN A 419 -0.09 14.55 -8.29
N LEU A 420 0.42 13.62 -7.49
CA LEU A 420 0.64 12.24 -7.89
C LEU A 420 -0.69 11.50 -8.16
N ASP A 421 -1.73 11.81 -7.39
CA ASP A 421 -3.06 11.22 -7.55
C ASP A 421 -3.66 11.48 -8.94
N ARG A 422 -3.22 12.55 -9.64
CA ARG A 422 -3.71 12.96 -10.97
C ARG A 422 -3.07 12.22 -12.13
N GLY A 423 -1.88 11.65 -11.97
CA GLY A 423 -1.13 11.06 -13.09
C GLY A 423 -1.81 9.83 -13.69
N ARG A 424 -2.88 9.32 -13.07
CA ARG A 424 -3.75 8.27 -13.61
C ARG A 424 -4.57 8.70 -14.85
N ARG A 425 -4.68 10.01 -15.12
CA ARG A 425 -5.40 10.53 -16.32
C ARG A 425 -4.58 10.40 -17.61
N LEU A 426 -3.36 9.87 -17.51
CA LEU A 426 -2.46 9.73 -18.65
C LEU A 426 -2.70 8.41 -19.38
N SER A 427 -2.73 8.48 -20.71
CA SER A 427 -2.95 7.33 -21.59
C SER A 427 -1.65 6.71 -22.09
N ASP A 428 -0.58 7.52 -22.17
CA ASP A 428 0.62 7.16 -22.91
C ASP A 428 1.69 6.69 -21.93
N TRP A 429 1.72 5.39 -21.69
CA TRP A 429 2.66 4.75 -20.78
C TRP A 429 3.77 4.05 -21.55
N THR A 430 5.00 4.19 -21.07
CA THR A 430 6.19 3.48 -21.55
C THR A 430 6.86 2.75 -20.39
N ILE A 431 7.53 1.64 -20.66
CA ILE A 431 8.25 0.90 -19.61
C ILE A 431 9.66 1.47 -19.49
N VAL A 432 10.06 1.81 -18.26
CA VAL A 432 11.41 2.32 -17.97
C VAL A 432 12.20 1.41 -17.03
N GLY A 433 11.55 0.44 -16.40
CA GLY A 433 12.23 -0.57 -15.60
C GLY A 433 11.42 -1.86 -15.43
N LEU A 434 12.13 -2.97 -15.31
CA LEU A 434 11.61 -4.31 -15.07
C LEU A 434 11.93 -4.73 -13.64
N LEU A 435 10.91 -5.12 -12.87
CA LEU A 435 11.09 -5.58 -11.49
C LEU A 435 11.35 -7.08 -11.47
N ARG A 436 12.63 -7.46 -11.48
CA ARG A 436 13.06 -8.86 -11.39
C ARG A 436 12.72 -9.41 -10.01
N GLY A 437 12.34 -10.69 -9.96
CA GLY A 437 11.99 -11.39 -8.73
C GLY A 437 10.52 -11.26 -8.31
N TYR A 438 9.71 -10.46 -9.02
CA TYR A 438 8.27 -10.42 -8.77
C TYR A 438 7.62 -11.80 -8.96
N GLN A 439 6.70 -12.14 -8.08
CA GLN A 439 5.94 -13.37 -8.11
C GLN A 439 4.44 -13.08 -8.04
N ASP A 440 3.66 -13.92 -8.73
CA ASP A 440 2.21 -13.86 -8.67
C ASP A 440 1.69 -14.06 -7.23
N PRO A 441 0.54 -13.45 -6.88
CA PRO A 441 -0.08 -13.67 -5.59
C PRO A 441 -0.30 -15.15 -5.30
N THR A 442 0.16 -15.60 -4.14
CA THR A 442 0.04 -17.01 -3.71
C THR A 442 -1.23 -17.28 -2.90
N SER A 443 -2.05 -16.26 -2.64
CA SER A 443 -3.23 -16.36 -1.80
C SER A 443 -4.37 -15.43 -2.24
N SER A 444 -5.55 -15.66 -1.65
CA SER A 444 -6.72 -14.79 -1.85
C SER A 444 -6.58 -13.39 -1.24
N LEU A 445 -5.51 -13.09 -0.49
CA LEU A 445 -5.22 -11.73 -0.02
C LEU A 445 -4.69 -10.83 -1.14
N GLY A 446 -4.13 -11.41 -2.21
CA GLY A 446 -3.39 -10.65 -3.21
C GLY A 446 -1.99 -10.28 -2.74
N CYS A 447 -1.32 -9.40 -3.48
CA CYS A 447 -0.08 -8.77 -3.03
C CYS A 447 -0.37 -7.35 -2.51
N ILE A 448 0.39 -6.89 -1.53
CA ILE A 448 0.25 -5.55 -0.95
C ILE A 448 1.43 -4.71 -1.37
N VAL A 449 1.17 -3.55 -1.99
CA VAL A 449 2.20 -2.68 -2.55
C VAL A 449 2.38 -1.43 -1.67
N ALA A 450 3.62 -1.07 -1.39
CA ALA A 450 3.99 0.19 -0.73
C ALA A 450 5.15 0.85 -1.47
N ALA A 451 5.09 2.18 -1.62
CA ALA A 451 6.21 2.98 -2.12
C ALA A 451 6.62 3.98 -1.05
N SER A 452 7.92 4.26 -0.95
CA SER A 452 8.42 5.29 -0.04
C SER A 452 8.07 6.70 -0.54
N ALA A 453 8.07 7.69 0.36
CA ALA A 453 7.60 9.04 0.08
C ALA A 453 8.33 9.73 -1.09
N ARG A 454 9.63 9.48 -1.27
CA ARG A 454 10.42 9.99 -2.40
C ARG A 454 10.50 9.02 -3.58
N GLY A 455 9.82 7.88 -3.51
CA GLY A 455 9.80 6.86 -4.56
C GLY A 455 11.14 6.15 -4.76
N THR A 456 12.04 6.18 -3.77
CA THR A 456 13.34 5.49 -3.87
C THR A 456 13.28 4.03 -3.46
N ARG A 457 12.17 3.59 -2.86
CA ARG A 457 11.87 2.20 -2.54
C ARG A 457 10.47 1.83 -3.01
N LEU A 458 10.36 0.61 -3.49
CA LEU A 458 9.10 -0.06 -3.75
C LEU A 458 9.13 -1.41 -3.03
N ALA A 459 8.11 -1.70 -2.24
CA ALA A 459 7.95 -2.97 -1.53
C ALA A 459 6.66 -3.65 -1.95
N ILE A 460 6.71 -4.96 -2.17
CA ILE A 460 5.55 -5.79 -2.45
C ILE A 460 5.56 -6.98 -1.51
N ALA A 461 4.57 -7.06 -0.63
CA ALA A 461 4.33 -8.22 0.20
C ALA A 461 3.50 -9.26 -0.58
N ASN A 462 3.96 -10.51 -0.56
CA ASN A 462 3.24 -11.68 -1.05
C ASN A 462 3.22 -12.72 0.07
N TRP A 463 2.08 -12.83 0.76
CA TRP A 463 1.89 -13.68 1.93
C TRP A 463 2.91 -13.41 3.06
N ASN A 464 4.00 -14.18 3.12
CA ASN A 464 5.01 -14.17 4.18
C ASN A 464 6.37 -13.65 3.71
N MET A 465 6.45 -13.13 2.48
CA MET A 465 7.65 -12.56 1.91
C MET A 465 7.40 -11.12 1.48
N ILE A 466 8.40 -10.25 1.67
CA ILE A 466 8.39 -8.90 1.15
C ILE A 466 9.56 -8.75 0.17
N TYR A 467 9.24 -8.39 -1.06
CA TYR A 467 10.20 -8.03 -2.09
C TYR A 467 10.42 -6.52 -2.04
N VAL A 468 11.66 -6.06 -1.91
CA VAL A 468 11.97 -4.61 -1.87
C VAL A 468 12.96 -4.27 -2.98
N TRP A 469 12.59 -3.33 -3.84
CA TRP A 469 13.44 -2.78 -4.91
C TRP A 469 13.96 -1.41 -4.52
N ALA A 470 15.24 -1.18 -4.77
CA ALA A 470 15.85 0.15 -4.70
C ALA A 470 15.74 0.85 -6.06
N LEU A 471 15.29 2.10 -6.05
CA LEU A 471 15.04 2.91 -7.23
C LEU A 471 15.80 4.23 -7.12
N GLU A 472 16.37 4.69 -8.24
CA GLU A 472 16.70 6.09 -8.48
C GLU A 472 15.64 6.68 -9.43
N PRO A 473 14.59 7.30 -8.88
CA PRO A 473 13.44 7.72 -9.68
C PRO A 473 13.80 8.82 -10.68
N ASN A 474 14.76 9.69 -10.37
CA ASN A 474 15.22 10.74 -11.30
C ASN A 474 15.95 10.15 -12.52
N ALA A 475 16.67 9.03 -12.34
CA ALA A 475 17.28 8.33 -13.46
C ALA A 475 16.23 7.60 -14.30
N LEU A 476 15.29 6.89 -13.66
CA LEU A 476 14.25 6.13 -14.36
C LEU A 476 13.30 7.04 -15.16
N ILE A 477 12.88 8.18 -14.59
CA ILE A 477 11.95 9.09 -15.26
C ILE A 477 12.56 9.77 -16.50
N GLU A 478 13.89 9.85 -16.55
CA GLU A 478 14.66 10.33 -17.70
C GLU A 478 15.24 9.17 -18.53
N GLU A 479 14.71 7.95 -18.41
CA GLU A 479 15.13 6.79 -19.21
C GLU A 479 16.64 6.52 -19.11
N ASN A 480 17.20 6.70 -17.92
CA ASN A 480 18.61 6.53 -17.60
C ASN A 480 19.59 7.36 -18.47
N LYS A 481 19.16 8.51 -19.01
CA LYS A 481 20.03 9.42 -19.79
C LYS A 481 21.30 9.88 -19.06
N SER A 482 21.28 9.90 -17.73
CA SER A 482 22.44 10.24 -16.91
C SER A 482 23.49 9.14 -16.81
N GLY A 483 23.18 7.92 -17.27
CA GLY A 483 24.04 6.74 -17.10
C GLY A 483 24.13 6.28 -15.64
N PHE A 484 23.15 6.60 -14.81
CA PHE A 484 23.15 6.20 -13.39
C PHE A 484 23.14 4.68 -13.23
N TYR A 485 22.30 3.97 -14.00
CA TYR A 485 22.34 2.51 -14.07
C TYR A 485 23.34 2.07 -15.13
N PRO A 486 24.30 1.19 -14.79
CA PRO A 486 25.31 0.74 -15.74
C PRO A 486 24.70 -0.21 -16.80
N PRO A 487 25.37 -0.43 -17.94
CA PRO A 487 24.85 -1.28 -19.03
C PRO A 487 24.46 -2.70 -18.61
N TYR A 488 25.09 -3.26 -17.58
CA TYR A 488 24.72 -4.57 -17.04
C TYR A 488 23.30 -4.63 -16.44
N PHE A 489 22.73 -3.48 -16.08
CA PHE A 489 21.33 -3.38 -15.65
C PHE A 489 20.36 -3.28 -16.83
N GLN A 490 20.83 -3.12 -18.07
CA GLN A 490 19.94 -3.12 -19.22
C GLN A 490 19.55 -4.56 -19.56
N SER A 491 18.29 -4.78 -19.92
CA SER A 491 17.87 -6.08 -20.40
C SER A 491 18.54 -6.38 -21.75
N ALA A 492 19.00 -7.61 -21.94
CA ALA A 492 19.72 -8.00 -23.16
C ALA A 492 18.91 -7.81 -24.44
N ASN A 493 17.57 -7.83 -24.34
CA ASN A 493 16.65 -7.83 -25.48
C ASN A 493 15.62 -6.68 -25.44
N MET A 494 15.63 -5.85 -24.39
CA MET A 494 14.65 -4.79 -24.16
C MET A 494 15.41 -3.60 -23.61
N ASP A 495 15.27 -2.41 -24.19
CA ASP A 495 15.95 -1.17 -23.74
C ASP A 495 15.40 -0.67 -22.38
N MET A 496 15.40 -1.53 -21.36
CA MET A 496 14.77 -1.37 -20.06
C MET A 496 15.77 -1.67 -18.95
N ILE A 497 15.63 -0.98 -17.81
CA ILE A 497 16.47 -1.19 -16.63
C ILE A 497 15.91 -2.35 -15.78
N GLU A 498 16.67 -3.42 -15.61
CA GLU A 498 16.38 -4.53 -14.73
C GLU A 498 16.75 -4.22 -13.28
N LEU A 499 15.73 -4.14 -12.43
CA LEU A 499 15.85 -3.80 -11.02
C LEU A 499 15.72 -5.08 -10.20
N GLN A 500 16.71 -5.34 -9.34
CA GLN A 500 16.76 -6.53 -8.50
C GLN A 500 16.12 -6.26 -7.13
N SER A 501 15.31 -7.20 -6.65
CA SER A 501 14.75 -7.14 -5.30
C SER A 501 15.69 -7.76 -4.26
N ILE A 502 15.67 -7.24 -3.05
CA ILE A 502 15.95 -8.05 -1.85
C ILE A 502 14.67 -8.74 -1.39
N ILE A 503 14.82 -9.83 -0.63
CA ILE A 503 13.69 -10.58 -0.07
C ILE A 503 13.81 -10.55 1.46
N LEU A 504 12.74 -10.13 2.13
CA LEU A 504 12.60 -10.17 3.58
C LEU A 504 11.60 -11.25 3.96
N HIS A 505 11.98 -12.14 4.88
CA HIS A 505 11.09 -13.18 5.40
C HIS A 505 10.37 -12.69 6.66
N LEU A 506 9.04 -12.77 6.63
CA LEU A 506 8.18 -12.28 7.72
C LEU A 506 7.98 -13.31 8.83
N ASP A 507 7.99 -14.61 8.48
CA ASP A 507 7.50 -15.69 9.35
C ASP A 507 6.05 -15.46 9.85
N ALA A 508 5.29 -14.61 9.15
CA ALA A 508 3.95 -14.13 9.47
C ALA A 508 3.21 -13.72 8.18
N VAL A 509 1.88 -13.69 8.21
CA VAL A 509 1.06 -13.23 7.07
C VAL A 509 0.97 -11.71 7.11
N CYS A 510 1.39 -11.04 6.03
CA CYS A 510 1.23 -9.59 5.88
C CYS A 510 -0.18 -9.24 5.40
N PHE A 511 -0.83 -8.30 6.10
CA PHE A 511 -2.15 -7.77 5.74
C PHE A 511 -2.11 -6.32 5.28
N LYS A 512 -1.17 -5.53 5.82
CA LYS A 512 -0.95 -4.12 5.43
C LYS A 512 0.55 -3.83 5.45
N LEU A 513 0.98 -2.96 4.54
CA LEU A 513 2.39 -2.58 4.37
C LEU A 513 2.49 -1.09 4.08
N ILE A 514 3.41 -0.39 4.73
CA ILE A 514 3.68 1.03 4.46
C ILE A 514 5.14 1.38 4.79
N PHE A 515 5.72 2.32 4.04
CA PHE A 515 6.97 2.97 4.46
C PHE A 515 6.66 4.10 5.46
N THR A 516 7.57 4.35 6.40
CA THR A 516 7.43 5.52 7.28
C THR A 516 7.76 6.81 6.52
N ASP A 517 7.91 7.92 7.24
CA ASP A 517 8.46 9.18 6.70
C ASP A 517 9.90 9.02 6.19
N LYS A 518 10.61 7.95 6.60
CA LYS A 518 11.92 7.59 6.07
C LYS A 518 11.83 6.55 4.97
N GLU A 519 12.67 6.73 3.95
CA GLU A 519 12.70 5.84 2.79
C GLU A 519 13.05 4.39 3.11
N ASP A 520 13.92 4.16 4.10
CA ASP A 520 14.46 2.83 4.41
C ASP A 520 13.77 2.15 5.61
N GLU A 521 12.66 2.71 6.08
CA GLU A 521 11.90 2.17 7.21
C GLU A 521 10.56 1.62 6.75
N LEU A 522 10.32 0.34 7.00
CA LEU A 522 9.14 -0.39 6.52
C LEU A 522 8.33 -0.93 7.71
N LEU A 523 7.02 -0.72 7.68
CA LEU A 523 6.07 -1.25 8.66
C LEU A 523 5.10 -2.22 8.00
N ALA A 524 4.84 -3.34 8.68
CA ALA A 524 3.82 -4.31 8.28
C ALA A 524 2.90 -4.66 9.45
N ILE A 525 1.59 -4.67 9.20
CA ILE A 525 0.62 -5.29 10.12
C ILE A 525 0.49 -6.75 9.70
N THR A 526 0.76 -7.66 10.66
CA THR A 526 0.75 -9.11 10.44
C THR A 526 -0.17 -9.82 11.43
N ASP A 527 -0.41 -11.12 11.22
CA ASP A 527 -1.08 -11.99 12.19
C ASP A 527 -0.30 -12.21 13.49
N ARG A 528 0.98 -11.83 13.54
CA ARG A 528 1.85 -11.97 14.72
C ARG A 528 2.15 -10.65 15.44
N GLY A 529 1.64 -9.53 14.96
CA GLY A 529 1.99 -8.21 15.48
C GLY A 529 2.29 -7.19 14.40
N VAL A 530 2.74 -6.02 14.83
CA VAL A 530 3.31 -5.02 13.92
C VAL A 530 4.80 -5.28 13.80
N MET A 531 5.29 -5.41 12.57
CA MET A 531 6.70 -5.61 12.30
C MET A 531 7.30 -4.36 11.68
N TYR A 532 8.51 -4.01 12.10
CA TYR A 532 9.30 -2.90 11.62
C TYR A 532 10.63 -3.41 11.08
N TRP A 533 11.06 -2.88 9.94
CA TRP A 533 12.40 -3.07 9.40
C TRP A 533 13.10 -1.73 9.20
N ASP A 534 14.35 -1.67 9.67
CA ASP A 534 15.33 -0.66 9.25
C ASP A 534 16.23 -1.30 8.18
N LEU A 535 16.00 -0.92 6.92
CA LEU A 535 16.79 -1.34 5.75
C LEU A 535 18.02 -0.44 5.53
N GLY A 536 18.14 0.62 6.30
CA GLY A 536 19.15 1.64 6.17
C GLY A 536 20.52 1.18 6.68
N PRO A 537 21.54 2.07 6.59
CA PRO A 537 22.88 1.79 7.07
C PRO A 537 22.97 1.57 8.59
N SER A 538 21.94 1.98 9.34
CA SER A 538 21.84 1.78 10.79
C SER A 538 21.39 0.36 11.17
N GLY A 539 20.96 -0.45 10.20
CA GLY A 539 20.65 -1.86 10.42
C GLY A 539 21.83 -2.64 10.99
N LYS A 540 21.57 -3.43 12.03
CA LYS A 540 22.57 -4.25 12.74
C LYS A 540 22.34 -5.75 12.60
N GLY A 541 21.33 -6.15 11.83
CA GLY A 541 20.88 -7.55 11.73
C GLY A 541 20.19 -8.05 13.00
N GLU A 542 19.83 -7.14 13.90
CA GLU A 542 19.19 -7.48 15.17
C GLU A 542 17.75 -7.92 14.92
N GLN A 543 17.33 -8.98 15.61
CA GLN A 543 15.94 -9.42 15.64
C GLN A 543 15.42 -9.27 17.06
N MET A 544 14.47 -8.36 17.25
CA MET A 544 13.95 -7.99 18.57
C MET A 544 12.44 -8.16 18.60
N THR A 545 11.92 -8.60 19.74
CA THR A 545 10.48 -8.63 20.02
C THR A 545 10.21 -7.74 21.22
N TYR A 546 9.29 -6.81 21.05
CA TYR A 546 8.84 -5.86 22.05
C TYR A 546 7.39 -6.14 22.40
N LYS A 547 7.08 -5.98 23.68
CA LYS A 547 5.70 -5.94 24.13
C LYS A 547 5.16 -4.54 23.88
N LEU A 548 3.96 -4.45 23.31
CA LEU A 548 3.23 -3.19 23.28
C LEU A 548 2.61 -2.97 24.65
N ASP A 549 2.89 -1.81 25.24
CA ASP A 549 2.18 -1.37 26.43
C ASP A 549 0.73 -1.09 26.04
N LEU A 550 -0.17 -1.89 26.63
CA LEU A 550 -1.61 -1.77 26.55
C LEU A 550 -2.09 -0.93 27.74
#